data_AF-A0A5C8FA58-F1
#
_entry.id   AF-A0A5C8FA58-F1
#
_cell.length_a   1.000
_cell.length_b   1.000
_cell.length_c   1.000
_cell.angle_alpha   90.00
_cell.angle_beta   90.00
_cell.angle_gamma   90.00
#
_symmetry.space_group_name_H-M   'P 1'
#
loop_
_entity.id
_entity.type
_entity.pdbx_description
1 polymer ?
#
loop_
_entity_poly.entity_id
_entity_poly.type
_entity_poly.pdbx_seq_one_letter_code
_entity_poly.pdbx_strand_id
1 'polypeptide(L)'
;MKKYIILFFISITTILLAQEDFSVPMTPSKDQQLDIVAKYGSSLSKFDGSPKAYAQLKYCISILDSRNKKELKEHPAYSTLGDVYMYGATYLQKEYKEEKIIEMYNKALELRSDPNSYYSLAIIYKNKYDNAIKNNDTVKEVEYGKKVYDNFDKFVLLSGSGNVKKYKDILNYFKTYK
;
A
#
# COMPACT_ATOMS: atom_id res chain seq x y z
N MET A 1 -76.43 23.53 -26.93
CA MET A 1 -75.06 23.34 -27.46
C MET A 1 -74.61 24.61 -28.17
N LYS A 2 -73.71 25.40 -27.56
CA LYS A 2 -72.90 26.41 -28.24
C LYS A 2 -71.54 26.43 -27.54
N LYS A 3 -70.49 26.18 -28.34
CA LYS A 3 -69.10 25.94 -27.92
C LYS A 3 -68.44 27.26 -27.53
N TYR A 4 -67.78 27.29 -26.36
CA TYR A 4 -66.85 28.37 -26.00
C TYR A 4 -65.49 28.08 -26.65
N ILE A 5 -65.02 29.02 -27.48
CA ILE A 5 -63.66 29.02 -28.03
C ILE A 5 -62.76 29.72 -27.00
N ILE A 6 -61.85 28.98 -26.39
CA ILE A 6 -60.81 29.53 -25.52
C ILE A 6 -59.57 29.77 -26.40
N LEU A 7 -59.20 31.03 -26.60
CA LEU A 7 -57.91 31.42 -27.17
C LEU A 7 -56.81 31.19 -26.11
N PHE A 8 -55.83 30.35 -26.44
CA PHE A 8 -54.64 30.16 -25.62
C PHE A 8 -53.51 31.03 -26.21
N PHE A 9 -53.11 32.08 -25.48
CA PHE A 9 -51.89 32.82 -25.78
C PHE A 9 -50.69 31.99 -25.33
N ILE A 10 -49.91 31.47 -26.27
CA ILE A 10 -48.62 30.82 -26.01
C ILE A 10 -47.55 31.90 -26.08
N SER A 11 -47.12 32.41 -24.92
CA SER A 11 -45.86 33.14 -24.82
C SER A 11 -44.73 32.11 -24.76
N ILE A 12 -44.00 31.96 -25.87
CA ILE A 12 -42.77 31.17 -25.92
C ILE A 12 -41.66 31.96 -25.21
N THR A 13 -41.38 31.64 -23.96
CA THR A 13 -40.07 31.97 -23.37
C THR A 13 -39.13 30.81 -23.68
N THR A 14 -38.21 31.02 -24.62
CA THR A 14 -37.11 30.09 -24.86
C THR A 14 -36.19 30.11 -23.64
N ILE A 15 -36.36 29.15 -22.73
CA ILE A 15 -35.35 28.83 -21.73
C ILE A 15 -34.27 28.05 -22.46
N LEU A 16 -33.12 28.70 -22.65
CA LEU A 16 -31.88 28.07 -23.07
C LEU A 16 -31.44 27.16 -21.92
N LEU A 17 -31.87 25.89 -21.94
CA LEU A 17 -31.34 24.88 -21.03
C LEU A 17 -29.89 24.60 -21.46
N ALA A 18 -28.94 25.21 -20.74
CA ALA A 18 -27.61 24.63 -20.64
C ALA A 18 -27.80 23.20 -20.12
N GLN A 19 -27.29 22.21 -20.86
CA GLN A 19 -27.12 20.87 -20.35
C GLN A 19 -26.11 20.93 -19.21
N GLU A 20 -26.56 21.20 -17.99
CA GLU A 20 -25.84 20.71 -16.82
C GLU A 20 -26.04 19.19 -16.82
N ASP A 21 -25.01 18.48 -17.28
CA ASP A 21 -24.93 17.03 -17.16
C ASP A 21 -25.28 16.66 -15.71
N PHE A 22 -26.43 16.00 -15.53
CA PHE A 22 -26.82 15.42 -14.25
C PHE A 22 -25.88 14.25 -13.95
N SER A 23 -24.65 14.58 -13.54
CA SER A 23 -23.69 13.61 -13.04
C SER A 23 -24.06 13.31 -11.60
N VAL A 24 -24.83 12.25 -11.39
CA VAL A 24 -24.87 11.62 -10.07
C VAL A 24 -23.42 11.26 -9.73
N PRO A 25 -22.84 11.70 -8.61
CA PRO A 25 -21.50 11.26 -8.22
C PRO A 25 -21.54 9.74 -8.00
N MET A 26 -21.19 8.99 -9.04
CA MET A 26 -21.13 7.53 -8.99
C MET A 26 -19.92 7.16 -8.13
N THR A 27 -20.18 6.63 -6.94
CA THR A 27 -19.11 6.00 -6.16
C THR A 27 -18.59 4.81 -6.95
N PRO A 28 -17.27 4.71 -7.24
CA PRO A 28 -16.74 3.60 -8.01
C PRO A 28 -17.09 2.26 -7.36
N SER A 29 -17.40 1.26 -8.18
CA SER A 29 -17.61 -0.12 -7.71
C SER A 29 -16.36 -0.62 -6.98
N LYS A 30 -16.50 -1.71 -6.20
CA LYS A 30 -15.37 -2.24 -5.44
C LYS A 30 -14.17 -2.62 -6.32
N ASP A 31 -14.42 -3.16 -7.51
CA ASP A 31 -13.39 -3.53 -8.48
C ASP A 31 -12.75 -2.29 -9.11
N GLN A 32 -13.56 -1.29 -9.45
CA GLN A 32 -13.06 -0.01 -9.96
C GLN A 32 -12.16 0.72 -8.95
N GLN A 33 -12.43 0.58 -7.64
CA GLN A 33 -11.55 1.12 -6.60
C GLN A 33 -10.18 0.43 -6.60
N LEU A 34 -10.12 -0.89 -6.80
CA LEU A 34 -8.85 -1.62 -6.87
C LEU A 34 -8.08 -1.28 -8.15
N ASP A 35 -8.77 -1.06 -9.28
CA ASP A 35 -8.15 -0.57 -10.51
C ASP A 35 -7.50 0.81 -10.33
N ILE A 36 -8.19 1.73 -9.63
CA ILE A 36 -7.65 3.05 -9.29
C ILE A 36 -6.40 2.91 -8.41
N VAL A 37 -6.45 2.03 -7.40
CA VAL A 37 -5.31 1.76 -6.51
C VAL A 37 -4.14 1.15 -7.29
N ALA A 38 -4.39 0.19 -8.17
CA ALA A 38 -3.36 -0.42 -9.01
C ALA A 38 -2.70 0.63 -9.94
N LYS A 39 -3.50 1.47 -10.59
CA LYS A 39 -2.99 2.56 -11.43
C LYS A 39 -2.12 3.52 -10.61
N TYR A 40 -2.56 3.89 -9.41
CA TYR A 40 -1.75 4.73 -8.54
C TYR A 40 -0.45 4.03 -8.11
N GLY A 41 -0.52 2.75 -7.72
CA GLY A 41 0.62 1.93 -7.36
C GLY A 41 1.72 1.92 -8.43
N SER A 42 1.35 1.81 -9.71
CA SER A 42 2.32 1.86 -10.82
C SER A 42 3.04 3.21 -10.99
N SER A 43 2.52 4.28 -10.38
CA SER A 43 3.10 5.63 -10.43
C SER A 43 3.97 5.97 -9.22
N LEU A 44 4.00 5.14 -8.18
CA LEU A 44 4.64 5.44 -6.90
C LEU A 44 6.17 5.56 -6.98
N SER A 45 6.80 5.02 -8.03
CA SER A 45 8.23 5.28 -8.30
C SER A 45 8.55 6.76 -8.52
N LYS A 46 7.54 7.59 -8.81
CA LYS A 46 7.63 9.04 -9.01
C LYS A 46 6.93 9.82 -7.88
N PHE A 47 6.82 9.23 -6.69
CA PHE A 47 6.20 9.89 -5.55
C PHE A 47 6.91 11.20 -5.22
N ASP A 48 6.19 12.31 -5.32
CA ASP A 48 6.75 13.67 -5.22
C ASP A 48 6.77 14.22 -3.77
N GLY A 49 6.21 13.48 -2.81
CA GLY A 49 6.13 13.91 -1.41
C GLY A 49 5.20 15.11 -1.17
N SER A 50 4.40 15.52 -2.17
CA SER A 50 3.43 16.59 -1.98
C SER A 50 2.34 16.18 -0.98
N PRO A 51 1.70 17.13 -0.28
CA PRO A 51 0.56 16.82 0.59
C PRO A 51 -0.54 16.03 -0.13
N LYS A 52 -0.77 16.33 -1.42
CA LYS A 52 -1.70 15.60 -2.28
C LYS A 52 -1.28 14.15 -2.48
N ALA A 53 0.00 13.89 -2.78
CA ALA A 53 0.51 12.55 -2.95
C ALA A 53 0.38 11.73 -1.65
N TYR A 54 0.73 12.31 -0.50
CA TYR A 54 0.52 11.65 0.81
C TYR A 54 -0.95 11.35 1.09
N ALA A 55 -1.86 12.29 0.81
CA ALA A 55 -3.30 12.06 0.97
C ALA A 55 -3.80 10.92 0.06
N GLN A 56 -3.36 10.90 -1.19
CA GLN A 56 -3.73 9.86 -2.15
C GLN A 56 -3.17 8.49 -1.75
N LEU A 57 -1.93 8.42 -1.26
CA LEU A 57 -1.33 7.19 -0.74
C LEU A 57 -2.14 6.64 0.44
N LYS A 58 -2.45 7.48 1.43
CA LYS A 58 -3.27 7.08 2.59
C LYS A 58 -4.67 6.62 2.19
N TYR A 59 -5.29 7.28 1.21
CA TYR A 59 -6.57 6.85 0.65
C TYR A 59 -6.48 5.47 -0.03
N CYS A 60 -5.42 5.23 -0.83
CA CYS A 60 -5.24 3.93 -1.46
C CYS A 60 -5.02 2.82 -0.42
N ILE A 61 -4.25 3.10 0.63
CA ILE A 61 -4.05 2.17 1.75
C ILE A 61 -5.37 1.87 2.46
N SER A 62 -6.24 2.86 2.69
CA SER A 62 -7.53 2.62 3.35
C SER A 62 -8.47 1.76 2.49
N ILE A 63 -8.44 1.92 1.17
CA ILE A 63 -9.14 1.00 0.25
C ILE A 63 -8.61 -0.41 0.44
N LEU A 64 -7.29 -0.63 0.39
CA LEU A 64 -6.70 -1.95 0.55
C LEU A 64 -7.02 -2.58 1.92
N ASP A 65 -6.90 -1.80 3.00
CA ASP A 65 -7.19 -2.26 4.37
C ASP A 65 -8.67 -2.61 4.58
N SER A 66 -9.57 -2.10 3.75
CA SER A 66 -11.00 -2.47 3.76
C SER A 66 -11.30 -3.79 3.04
N ARG A 67 -10.32 -4.40 2.36
CA ARG A 67 -10.46 -5.66 1.65
C ARG A 67 -9.80 -6.80 2.40
N ASN A 68 -10.32 -8.00 2.19
CA ASN A 68 -9.65 -9.19 2.68
C ASN A 68 -8.54 -9.63 1.70
N LYS A 69 -7.56 -10.36 2.22
CA LYS A 69 -6.41 -10.84 1.45
C LYS A 69 -6.78 -11.67 0.22
N LYS A 70 -7.86 -12.47 0.27
CA LYS A 70 -8.27 -13.31 -0.85
C LYS A 70 -8.73 -12.44 -2.03
N GLU A 71 -9.58 -11.46 -1.77
CA GLU A 71 -10.04 -10.48 -2.77
C GLU A 71 -8.87 -9.74 -3.41
N LEU A 72 -7.91 -9.27 -2.61
CA LEU A 72 -6.73 -8.58 -3.13
C LEU A 72 -5.88 -9.46 -4.07
N LYS A 73 -5.81 -10.78 -3.81
CA LYS A 73 -5.05 -11.73 -4.65
C LYS A 73 -5.77 -12.16 -5.92
N GLU A 74 -7.09 -12.06 -5.96
CA GLU A 74 -7.89 -12.37 -7.15
C GLU A 74 -7.79 -11.24 -8.20
N HIS A 75 -7.43 -10.02 -7.77
CA HIS A 75 -7.23 -8.90 -8.67
C HIS A 75 -6.03 -9.14 -9.62
N PRO A 76 -6.15 -8.92 -10.94
CA PRO A 76 -5.07 -9.20 -11.91
C PRO A 76 -3.78 -8.40 -11.64
N ALA A 77 -3.91 -7.21 -11.05
CA ALA A 77 -2.78 -6.36 -10.66
C ALA A 77 -2.41 -6.47 -9.16
N TYR A 78 -2.65 -7.62 -8.51
CA TYR A 78 -2.40 -7.80 -7.07
C TYR A 78 -0.96 -7.45 -6.64
N SER A 79 0.03 -7.68 -7.51
CA SER A 79 1.42 -7.31 -7.24
C SER A 79 1.59 -5.80 -7.08
N THR A 80 0.93 -5.00 -7.92
CA THR A 80 0.92 -3.54 -7.83
C THR A 80 0.14 -3.04 -6.61
N LEU A 81 -0.88 -3.76 -6.15
CA LEU A 81 -1.50 -3.48 -4.86
C LEU A 81 -0.50 -3.68 -3.70
N GLY A 82 0.37 -4.69 -3.81
CA GLY A 82 1.51 -4.89 -2.91
C GLY A 82 2.50 -3.72 -2.90
N ASP A 83 2.74 -3.09 -4.04
CA ASP A 83 3.60 -1.89 -4.12
C ASP A 83 3.06 -0.74 -3.29
N VAL A 84 1.75 -0.54 -3.26
CA VAL A 84 1.11 0.50 -2.45
C VAL A 84 1.42 0.31 -0.97
N TYR A 85 1.38 -0.93 -0.47
CA TYR A 85 1.80 -1.22 0.90
C TYR A 85 3.30 -0.99 1.14
N MET A 86 4.16 -1.45 0.23
CA MET A 86 5.62 -1.25 0.35
C MET A 86 6.00 0.24 0.38
N TYR A 87 5.47 1.02 -0.57
CA TYR A 87 5.70 2.46 -0.63
C TYR A 87 5.00 3.19 0.52
N GLY A 88 3.83 2.71 0.96
CA GLY A 88 3.18 3.17 2.20
C GLY A 88 4.11 3.06 3.40
N ALA A 89 4.71 1.88 3.61
CA ALA A 89 5.68 1.64 4.67
C ALA A 89 6.91 2.56 4.55
N THR A 90 7.37 2.81 3.33
CA THR A 90 8.55 3.64 3.06
C THR A 90 8.29 5.13 3.31
N TYR A 91 7.21 5.68 2.76
CA TYR A 91 6.95 7.12 2.80
C TYR A 91 6.27 7.58 4.08
N LEU A 92 5.47 6.72 4.73
CA LEU A 92 4.73 7.07 5.96
C LEU A 92 5.49 6.71 7.25
N GLN A 93 6.76 6.31 7.17
CA GLN A 93 7.58 5.94 8.33
C GLN A 93 7.67 7.01 9.44
N LYS A 94 7.49 8.29 9.08
CA LYS A 94 7.49 9.41 10.04
C LYS A 94 6.11 9.66 10.67
N GLU A 95 5.04 9.23 10.01
CA GLU A 95 3.66 9.41 10.49
C GLU A 95 3.21 8.21 11.34
N TYR A 96 3.73 7.02 11.05
CA TYR A 96 3.27 5.78 11.66
C TYR A 96 4.25 5.20 12.67
N LYS A 97 3.69 4.50 13.65
CA LYS A 97 4.45 3.67 14.58
C LYS A 97 5.10 2.49 13.85
N GLU A 98 6.22 2.04 14.37
CA GLU A 98 7.01 0.94 13.79
C GLU A 98 6.17 -0.32 13.54
N GLU A 99 5.22 -0.65 14.43
CA GLU A 99 4.35 -1.82 14.27
C GLU A 99 3.47 -1.73 13.01
N LYS A 100 2.98 -0.54 12.67
CA LYS A 100 2.19 -0.35 11.44
C LYS A 100 3.08 -0.41 10.19
N ILE A 101 4.32 0.06 10.28
CA ILE A 101 5.30 -0.07 9.20
C ILE A 101 5.64 -1.54 8.95
N ILE A 102 5.86 -2.32 10.01
CA ILE A 102 6.05 -3.78 9.93
C ILE A 102 4.82 -4.45 9.31
N GLU A 103 3.61 -4.10 9.76
CA GLU A 103 2.36 -4.63 9.19
C GLU A 103 2.26 -4.37 7.69
N MET A 104 2.60 -3.16 7.24
CA MET A 104 2.57 -2.80 5.82
C MET A 104 3.58 -3.59 4.99
N TYR A 105 4.83 -3.72 5.42
CA TYR A 105 5.80 -4.56 4.71
C TYR A 105 5.34 -6.02 4.65
N ASN A 106 4.75 -6.55 5.73
CA ASN A 106 4.19 -7.90 5.71
C ASN A 106 3.03 -8.02 4.72
N LYS A 107 2.07 -7.08 4.72
CA LYS A 107 0.97 -7.05 3.73
C LYS A 107 1.48 -6.94 2.29
N ALA A 108 2.54 -6.18 2.05
CA ALA A 108 3.19 -6.13 0.74
C ALA A 108 3.75 -7.52 0.35
N LEU A 109 4.47 -8.18 1.28
CA LEU A 109 5.05 -9.51 1.09
C LEU A 109 4.01 -10.62 0.90
N GLU A 110 2.82 -10.46 1.49
CA GLU A 110 1.70 -11.38 1.28
C GLU A 110 1.15 -11.34 -0.15
N LEU A 111 1.22 -10.17 -0.80
CA LEU A 111 0.77 -9.96 -2.18
C LEU A 111 1.88 -10.24 -3.18
N ARG A 112 3.12 -9.79 -2.94
CA ARG A 112 4.27 -10.15 -3.78
C ARG A 112 5.53 -10.32 -2.95
N SER A 113 6.32 -11.33 -3.27
CA SER A 113 7.66 -11.46 -2.70
C SER A 113 8.57 -10.37 -3.25
N ASP A 114 8.99 -9.45 -2.38
CA ASP A 114 9.75 -8.26 -2.72
C ASP A 114 11.06 -8.23 -1.93
N PRO A 115 12.24 -8.18 -2.58
CA PRO A 115 13.50 -8.12 -1.86
C PRO A 115 13.62 -6.85 -0.98
N ASN A 116 13.07 -5.71 -1.40
CA ASN A 116 13.20 -4.46 -0.64
C ASN A 116 12.45 -4.52 0.69
N SER A 117 11.24 -5.08 0.69
CA SER A 117 10.42 -5.26 1.89
C SER A 117 11.08 -6.21 2.89
N TYR A 118 11.67 -7.32 2.40
CA TYR A 118 12.48 -8.20 3.24
C TYR A 118 13.69 -7.48 3.84
N TYR A 119 14.42 -6.69 3.04
CA TYR A 119 15.56 -5.92 3.52
C TYR A 119 15.17 -4.89 4.59
N SER A 120 14.08 -4.15 4.37
CA SER A 120 13.55 -3.18 5.33
C SER A 120 13.13 -3.84 6.65
N LEU A 121 12.43 -4.98 6.59
CA LEU A 121 12.09 -5.74 7.80
C LEU A 121 13.33 -6.24 8.54
N ALA A 122 14.34 -6.72 7.83
CA ALA A 122 15.61 -7.15 8.43
C ALA A 122 16.29 -5.99 9.19
N ILE A 123 16.29 -4.77 8.63
CA ILE A 123 16.82 -3.58 9.31
C ILE A 123 16.02 -3.25 10.57
N ILE A 124 14.69 -3.23 10.48
CA ILE A 124 13.82 -2.94 11.63
C ILE A 124 14.09 -3.94 12.76
N TYR A 125 14.10 -5.24 12.43
CA TYR A 125 14.38 -6.27 13.43
C TYR A 125 15.82 -6.23 13.95
N LYS A 126 16.78 -5.77 13.14
CA LYS A 126 18.15 -5.55 13.62
C LYS A 126 18.19 -4.45 14.68
N ASN A 127 17.49 -3.34 14.48
CA ASN A 127 17.40 -2.29 15.50
C ASN A 127 16.74 -2.80 16.78
N LYS A 128 15.67 -3.60 16.66
CA LYS A 128 15.02 -4.24 17.81
C LYS A 128 15.96 -5.23 18.52
N TYR A 129 16.74 -6.01 17.78
CA TYR A 129 17.77 -6.91 18.29
C TYR A 129 18.86 -6.16 19.08
N ASP A 130 19.41 -5.10 18.49
CA ASP A 130 20.45 -4.29 19.13
C ASP A 130 19.92 -3.66 20.45
N ASN A 131 18.66 -3.23 20.47
CA ASN A 131 18.00 -2.74 21.69
C ASN A 131 17.79 -3.85 22.74
N ALA A 132 17.45 -5.07 22.33
CA ALA A 132 17.29 -6.20 23.23
C ALA A 132 18.61 -6.55 23.92
N ILE A 133 19.72 -6.58 23.17
CA ILE A 133 21.08 -6.74 23.71
C ILE A 133 21.39 -5.65 24.74
N LYS A 134 21.15 -4.38 24.39
CA LYS A 134 21.44 -3.25 25.27
C LYS A 134 20.68 -3.35 26.61
N ASN A 135 19.48 -3.91 26.57
CA ASN A 135 18.62 -4.06 27.75
C ASN A 135 18.80 -5.42 28.46
N ASN A 136 19.73 -6.27 28.00
CA ASN A 136 19.91 -7.64 28.49
C ASN A 136 18.62 -8.50 28.41
N ASP A 137 17.75 -8.24 27.43
CA ASP A 137 16.55 -9.04 27.19
C ASP A 137 16.86 -10.20 26.25
N THR A 138 17.31 -11.31 26.83
CA THR A 138 17.77 -12.49 26.08
C THR A 138 16.66 -13.16 25.28
N VAL A 139 15.41 -13.08 25.74
CA VAL A 139 14.26 -13.65 25.02
C VAL A 139 14.02 -12.86 23.74
N LYS A 140 14.02 -11.53 23.83
CA LYS A 140 13.86 -10.66 22.66
C LYS A 140 15.07 -10.65 21.73
N GLU A 141 16.27 -10.78 22.26
CA GLU A 141 17.49 -10.95 21.47
C GLU A 141 17.35 -12.15 20.53
N VAL A 142 16.97 -13.32 21.06
CA VAL A 142 16.78 -14.53 20.24
C VAL A 142 15.63 -14.35 19.24
N GLU A 143 14.49 -13.82 19.69
CA GLU A 143 13.33 -13.60 18.82
C GLU A 143 13.67 -12.69 17.63
N TYR A 144 14.30 -11.55 17.90
CA TYR A 144 14.63 -10.57 16.87
C TYR A 144 15.81 -11.01 16.02
N GLY A 145 16.81 -11.68 16.58
CA GLY A 145 17.93 -12.26 15.84
C GLY A 145 17.44 -13.26 14.79
N LYS A 146 16.48 -14.12 15.15
CA LYS A 146 15.83 -15.03 14.19
C LYS A 146 15.12 -14.27 13.08
N LYS A 147 14.37 -13.22 13.41
CA LYS A 147 13.65 -12.40 12.42
C LYS A 147 14.60 -11.63 11.50
N VAL A 148 15.77 -11.20 11.98
CA VAL A 148 16.83 -10.63 11.13
C VAL A 148 17.29 -11.68 10.13
N TYR A 149 17.65 -12.88 10.59
CA TYR A 149 18.10 -13.96 9.71
C TYR A 149 17.05 -14.29 8.63
N ASP A 150 15.82 -14.60 9.04
CA ASP A 150 14.77 -15.06 8.13
C ASP A 150 14.47 -14.04 7.02
N ASN A 151 14.38 -12.75 7.37
CA ASN A 151 14.11 -11.70 6.39
C ASN A 151 15.34 -11.42 5.51
N PHE A 152 16.53 -11.39 6.10
CA PHE A 152 17.75 -11.08 5.36
C PHE A 152 18.14 -12.19 4.39
N ASP A 153 17.93 -13.46 4.75
CA ASP A 153 18.14 -14.61 3.87
C ASP A 153 17.23 -14.54 2.64
N LYS A 154 15.94 -14.22 2.83
CA LYS A 154 15.00 -14.00 1.73
C LYS A 154 15.41 -12.84 0.83
N PHE A 155 15.88 -11.73 1.40
CA PHE A 155 16.42 -10.61 0.62
C PHE A 155 17.61 -11.05 -0.23
N VAL A 156 18.60 -11.74 0.36
CA VAL A 156 19.81 -12.18 -0.33
C VAL A 156 19.48 -13.15 -1.47
N LEU A 157 18.56 -14.08 -1.22
CA LEU A 157 18.07 -15.03 -2.22
C LEU A 157 17.39 -14.32 -3.39
N LEU A 158 16.42 -13.44 -3.11
CA LEU A 158 15.61 -12.78 -4.14
C LEU A 158 16.35 -11.69 -4.91
N SER A 159 17.31 -11.01 -4.28
CA SER A 159 18.12 -9.97 -4.92
C SER A 159 19.31 -10.54 -5.73
N GLY A 160 19.59 -11.84 -5.63
CA GLY A 160 20.78 -12.45 -6.24
C GLY A 160 22.10 -12.02 -5.57
N SER A 161 22.04 -11.40 -4.39
CA SER A 161 23.21 -10.82 -3.72
C SER A 161 24.02 -11.82 -2.88
N GLY A 162 23.80 -13.13 -3.09
CA GLY A 162 24.42 -14.21 -2.30
C GLY A 162 25.95 -14.21 -2.30
N ASN A 163 26.58 -13.65 -3.31
CA ASN A 163 28.05 -13.59 -3.42
C ASN A 163 28.68 -12.38 -2.74
N VAL A 164 27.88 -11.41 -2.28
CA VAL A 164 28.40 -10.19 -1.65
C VAL A 164 28.91 -10.52 -0.25
N LYS A 165 30.23 -10.34 -0.04
CA LYS A 165 30.91 -10.68 1.22
C LYS A 165 30.19 -10.14 2.47
N LYS A 166 29.82 -8.85 2.46
CA LYS A 166 29.13 -8.21 3.60
C LYS A 166 27.82 -8.92 3.97
N TYR A 167 27.09 -9.46 3.00
CA TYR A 167 25.83 -10.15 3.24
C TYR A 167 26.06 -11.58 3.75
N LYS A 168 27.10 -12.26 3.26
CA LYS A 168 27.53 -13.55 3.84
C LYS A 168 27.93 -13.40 5.30
N ASP A 169 28.66 -12.34 5.63
CA ASP A 169 29.12 -12.08 7.00
C ASP A 169 27.91 -11.85 7.95
N ILE A 170 26.91 -11.07 7.52
CA ILE A 170 25.67 -10.87 8.27
C ILE A 170 24.89 -12.19 8.46
N LEU A 171 24.69 -12.97 7.40
CA LEU A 171 24.00 -14.26 7.49
C LEU A 171 24.75 -15.24 8.39
N ASN A 172 26.08 -15.26 8.32
CA ASN A 172 26.91 -16.11 9.18
C ASN A 172 26.84 -15.73 10.65
N TYR A 173 26.65 -14.45 10.96
CA TYR A 173 26.43 -14.00 12.34
C TYR A 173 25.04 -14.44 12.82
N PHE A 174 23.98 -14.11 12.06
CA PHE A 174 22.61 -14.35 12.54
C PHE A 174 22.12 -15.80 12.40
N LYS A 175 22.82 -16.68 11.65
CA LYS A 175 22.44 -18.10 11.55
C LYS A 175 22.44 -18.84 12.89
N THR A 176 23.12 -18.32 13.91
CA THR A 176 23.13 -18.88 15.26
C THR A 176 21.78 -18.78 15.95
N TYR A 177 20.88 -17.95 15.44
CA TYR A 177 19.51 -17.74 15.93
C TYR A 177 18.44 -18.50 15.11
N LYS A 178 18.85 -19.31 14.14
CA LYS A 178 17.94 -20.08 13.27
C LYS A 178 17.18 -21.16 14.03
#